data_AF-A0A924T9B4-F1
#
_entry.id   AF-A0A924T9B4-F1
#
_cell.length_a   1.000
_cell.length_b   1.000
_cell.length_c   1.000
_cell.angle_alpha   90.00
_cell.angle_beta   90.00
_cell.angle_gamma   90.00
#
_symmetry.space_group_name_H-M   'P 1'
#
loop_
_entity.id
_entity.type
_entity.pdbx_description
1 polymer ?
#
loop_
_entity_poly.entity_id
_entity_poly.type
_entity_poly.pdbx_seq_one_letter_code
_entity_poly.pdbx_strand_id
1 'polypeptide(L)'
;MPEPQGPRKPDDLEKRRANGTIMAIDVAVQDAPSVDAGMARLSAGRTIQGYVRPGMPSLPGIGDILPRAGHIGGLTRRGCAIGQSGHFRMPPVAALALMAYRRAAEIAEVGYRYAMQEIGLWDKPAALG
;
A
#
# COMPACT_ATOMS: atom_id res chain seq x y z
N MET A 1 4.92 21.64 -36.08
CA MET A 1 4.03 20.57 -35.56
C MET A 1 4.54 20.19 -34.19
N PRO A 2 3.89 20.55 -33.07
CA PRO A 2 4.33 20.10 -31.76
C PRO A 2 3.93 18.63 -31.55
N GLU A 3 4.81 17.86 -30.89
CA GLU A 3 4.65 16.43 -30.63
C GLU A 3 3.38 16.09 -29.83
N PRO A 4 2.77 14.91 -30.06
CA PRO A 4 1.64 14.43 -29.28
C PRO A 4 2.10 14.10 -27.86
N GLN A 5 1.61 14.88 -26.88
CA GLN A 5 1.89 14.63 -25.48
C GLN A 5 1.14 13.37 -25.04
N GLY A 6 1.90 12.36 -24.59
CA GLY A 6 1.36 11.14 -23.99
C GLY A 6 0.48 11.41 -22.76
N PRO A 7 -0.19 10.37 -22.21
CA PRO A 7 -1.14 10.54 -21.12
C PRO A 7 -0.48 11.23 -19.92
N ARG A 8 -0.93 12.46 -19.63
CA ARG A 8 -0.42 13.27 -18.51
C ARG A 8 -0.89 12.69 -17.19
N LYS A 9 0.01 12.65 -16.21
CA LYS A 9 -0.31 12.22 -14.85
C LYS A 9 -1.28 13.24 -14.20
N PRO A 10 -2.26 12.79 -13.40
CA PRO A 10 -3.22 13.67 -12.72
C PRO A 10 -2.57 14.73 -11.81
N ASP A 11 -1.40 14.41 -11.25
CA ASP A 11 -0.64 15.23 -10.29
C ASP A 11 -0.07 16.53 -10.88
N ASP A 12 0.36 16.53 -12.15
CA ASP A 12 0.86 17.72 -12.84
C ASP A 12 -0.25 18.76 -13.09
N LEU A 13 -1.50 18.32 -13.21
CA LEU A 13 -2.63 19.23 -13.39
C LEU A 13 -3.05 19.86 -12.06
N GLU A 14 -3.06 19.09 -10.97
CA GLU A 14 -3.43 19.59 -9.64
C GLU A 14 -2.37 20.54 -9.06
N LYS A 15 -1.07 20.24 -9.22
CA LYS A 15 0.02 21.13 -8.80
C LYS A 15 0.04 22.47 -9.55
N ARG A 16 -0.42 22.49 -10.80
CA ARG A 16 -0.48 23.72 -11.61
C ARG A 16 -1.76 24.52 -11.40
N ARG A 17 -2.83 23.86 -10.94
CA ARG A 17 -4.12 24.51 -10.64
C ARG A 17 -4.22 24.99 -9.20
N ALA A 18 -3.57 24.31 -8.27
CA ALA A 18 -3.57 24.65 -6.87
C ALA A 18 -2.18 25.12 -6.43
N ASN A 19 -2.08 26.38 -6.02
CA ASN A 19 -1.02 26.90 -5.15
C ASN A 19 -1.14 26.31 -3.73
N GLY A 20 -1.51 25.03 -3.62
CA GLY A 20 -1.93 24.36 -2.39
C GLY A 20 -1.08 23.12 -2.08
N THR A 21 -1.14 22.68 -0.83
CA THR A 21 -0.41 21.52 -0.34
C THR A 21 -1.17 20.23 -0.64
N ILE A 22 -0.47 19.21 -1.16
CA ILE A 22 -1.04 17.88 -1.40
C ILE A 22 -0.87 17.00 -0.15
N MET A 23 -1.96 16.40 0.33
CA MET A 23 -1.93 15.35 1.36
C MET A 23 -2.24 13.99 0.73
N ALA A 24 -1.30 13.05 0.84
CA ALA A 24 -1.43 11.68 0.39
C ALA A 24 -1.74 10.75 1.58
N ILE A 25 -2.83 9.99 1.46
CA ILE A 25 -3.28 9.02 2.46
C ILE A 25 -3.14 7.61 1.87
N ASP A 26 -2.24 6.81 2.43
CA ASP A 26 -1.99 5.44 1.97
C ASP A 26 -2.70 4.43 2.89
N VAL A 27 -3.82 3.89 2.42
CA VAL A 27 -4.64 2.87 3.09
C VAL A 27 -4.17 1.43 2.80
N ALA A 28 -2.92 1.22 2.40
CA ALA A 28 -2.40 -0.12 2.17
C ALA A 28 -2.26 -0.91 3.48
N VAL A 29 -2.86 -2.11 3.51
CA VAL A 29 -2.68 -3.10 4.58
C VAL A 29 -1.22 -3.50 4.68
N GLN A 30 -0.56 -3.22 5.81
CA GLN A 30 0.82 -3.63 6.02
C GLN A 30 0.86 -5.13 6.32
N ASP A 31 1.32 -5.91 5.35
CA ASP A 31 1.70 -7.30 5.56
C ASP A 31 3.17 -7.44 5.22
N ALA A 32 3.98 -7.90 6.19
CA ALA A 32 5.41 -8.04 5.98
C ALA A 32 5.64 -9.18 4.97
N PRO A 33 6.31 -8.95 3.84
CA PRO A 33 6.68 -10.02 2.95
C PRO A 33 7.79 -10.84 3.60
N SER A 34 7.41 -11.79 4.47
CA SER A 34 8.34 -12.73 5.11
C SER A 34 8.30 -14.08 4.40
N VAL A 35 9.49 -14.63 4.18
CA VAL A 35 9.69 -16.05 3.88
C VAL A 35 10.47 -16.65 5.04
N ASP A 36 10.28 -17.94 5.33
CA ASP A 36 11.12 -18.67 6.28
C ASP A 36 12.58 -18.54 5.86
N ALA A 37 13.41 -17.89 6.69
CA ALA A 37 14.83 -17.65 6.42
C ALA A 37 15.64 -18.95 6.34
N GLY A 38 15.14 -20.06 6.91
CA GLY A 38 15.73 -21.39 6.76
C GLY A 38 15.46 -22.05 5.41
N MET A 39 14.63 -21.44 4.56
CA MET A 39 14.21 -22.00 3.28
C MET A 39 15.21 -21.68 2.17
N ALA A 40 16.28 -22.46 2.07
CA ALA A 40 17.33 -22.26 1.06
C ALA A 40 16.94 -22.71 -0.37
N ARG A 41 15.97 -23.63 -0.52
CA ARG A 41 15.54 -24.17 -1.83
C ARG A 41 14.05 -24.50 -1.87
N LEU A 42 13.46 -24.25 -3.04
CA LEU A 42 12.12 -24.70 -3.40
C LEU A 42 12.20 -26.13 -3.96
N SER A 43 11.31 -27.02 -3.53
CA SER A 43 11.22 -28.37 -4.10
C SER A 43 9.77 -28.80 -4.28
N ALA A 44 9.45 -29.26 -5.50
CA ALA A 44 8.10 -29.73 -5.83
C ALA A 44 7.64 -30.88 -4.93
N GLY A 45 8.56 -31.78 -4.55
CA GLY A 45 8.27 -32.86 -3.60
C GLY A 45 7.88 -32.36 -2.21
N ARG A 46 8.52 -31.30 -1.69
CA ARG A 46 8.16 -30.69 -0.40
C ARG A 46 6.81 -29.97 -0.49
N THR A 47 6.51 -29.33 -1.63
CA THR A 47 5.18 -28.78 -1.90
C THR A 47 4.11 -29.86 -1.80
N ILE A 48 4.32 -31.00 -2.48
CA ILE A 48 3.37 -32.13 -2.47
C ILE A 48 3.23 -32.71 -1.06
N GLN A 49 4.33 -32.92 -0.34
CA GLN A 49 4.29 -33.42 1.05
C GLN A 49 3.52 -32.48 1.98
N GLY A 50 3.60 -31.16 1.78
CA GLY A 50 2.84 -30.18 2.55
C GLY A 50 1.32 -30.31 2.39
N TYR A 51 0.82 -30.79 1.24
CA TYR A 51 -0.61 -31.05 1.05
C TYR A 51 -1.09 -32.33 1.74
N VAL A 52 -0.20 -33.31 1.93
CA VAL A 52 -0.56 -34.65 2.41
C VAL A 52 -0.27 -34.82 3.90
N ARG A 53 0.67 -34.05 4.47
CA ARG A 53 1.09 -34.15 5.88
C ARG A 53 0.63 -32.92 6.68
N PRO A 54 -0.35 -33.08 7.58
CA PRO A 54 -0.73 -32.03 8.53
C PRO A 54 0.50 -31.58 9.36
N GLY A 55 0.72 -30.27 9.47
CA GLY A 55 1.79 -29.70 10.30
C GLY A 55 3.14 -29.51 9.62
N MET A 56 3.30 -29.91 8.35
CA MET A 56 4.49 -29.54 7.58
C MET A 56 4.35 -28.11 7.02
N PRO A 57 5.40 -27.27 7.07
CA PRO A 57 5.34 -25.93 6.48
C PRO A 57 5.08 -26.02 4.97
N SER A 58 3.94 -25.53 4.51
CA SER A 58 3.63 -25.48 3.08
C SER A 58 4.38 -24.32 2.42
N LEU A 59 4.81 -24.53 1.18
CA LEU A 59 5.29 -23.44 0.35
C LEU A 59 4.12 -22.51 -0.01
N PRO A 60 4.35 -21.18 -0.12
CA PRO A 60 3.29 -20.25 -0.51
C PRO A 60 2.77 -20.60 -1.91
N GLY A 61 1.45 -20.63 -2.06
CA GLY A 61 0.80 -20.88 -3.34
C GLY A 61 0.72 -19.61 -4.20
N ILE A 62 0.25 -19.77 -5.44
CA ILE A 62 0.06 -18.62 -6.35
C ILE A 62 -0.89 -17.56 -5.77
N GLY A 63 -1.90 -18.01 -5.00
CA GLY A 63 -2.84 -17.14 -4.29
C GLY A 63 -2.20 -16.34 -3.15
N ASP A 64 -1.08 -16.79 -2.59
CA ASP A 64 -0.31 -16.04 -1.59
C ASP A 64 0.72 -15.11 -2.25
N ILE A 65 1.30 -15.55 -3.36
CA ILE A 65 2.38 -14.85 -4.06
C ILE A 65 1.87 -13.60 -4.77
N LEU A 66 0.80 -13.70 -5.57
CA LEU A 66 0.32 -12.58 -6.38
C LEU A 66 -0.10 -11.36 -5.55
N PRO A 67 -0.87 -11.51 -4.45
CA PRO A 67 -1.20 -10.40 -3.56
C PRO A 67 0.04 -9.71 -2.97
N ARG A 68 1.01 -10.51 -2.50
CA ARG A 68 2.25 -10.00 -1.90
C ARG A 68 3.11 -9.27 -2.93
N ALA A 69 3.20 -9.79 -4.15
CA ALA A 69 3.90 -9.11 -5.25
C ALA A 69 3.27 -7.75 -5.58
N GLY A 70 1.93 -7.68 -5.63
CA GLY A 70 1.20 -6.42 -5.78
C GLY A 70 1.49 -5.43 -4.64
N HIS A 71 1.58 -5.94 -3.41
CA HIS A 71 1.92 -5.13 -2.23
C HIS A 71 3.35 -4.56 -2.31
N ILE A 72 4.33 -5.38 -2.70
CA ILE A 72 5.72 -4.95 -2.93
C ILE A 72 5.79 -3.85 -3.99
N GLY A 73 5.06 -3.99 -5.10
CA GLY A 73 4.97 -2.95 -6.13
C GLY A 73 4.38 -1.64 -5.60
N GLY A 74 3.38 -1.72 -4.70
CA GLY A 74 2.84 -0.57 -3.98
C GLY A 74 3.88 0.12 -3.09
N LEU A 75 4.67 -0.66 -2.34
CA LEU A 75 5.78 -0.14 -1.51
C LEU A 75 6.82 0.61 -2.35
N THR A 76 7.18 0.12 -3.54
CA THR A 76 8.10 0.83 -4.44
C THR A 76 7.55 2.19 -4.87
N ARG A 77 6.22 2.30 -5.09
CA ARG A 77 5.58 3.55 -5.49
C ARG A 77 5.36 4.53 -4.32
N ARG A 78 5.41 4.04 -3.07
CA ARG A 78 5.30 4.86 -1.86
C ARG A 78 6.38 5.93 -1.80
N GLY A 79 7.61 5.62 -2.18
CA GLY A 79 8.70 6.61 -2.22
C GLY A 79 8.37 7.80 -3.12
N CYS A 80 7.78 7.55 -4.29
CA CYS A 80 7.30 8.62 -5.18
C CYS A 80 6.15 9.40 -4.55
N ALA A 81 5.18 8.73 -3.92
CA ALA A 81 4.04 9.38 -3.28
C ALA A 81 4.49 10.33 -2.14
N ILE A 82 5.45 9.88 -1.31
CA ILE A 82 6.06 10.71 -0.26
C ILE A 82 6.71 11.95 -0.88
N GLY A 83 7.59 11.78 -1.87
CA GLY A 83 8.31 12.90 -2.50
C GLY A 83 7.44 13.84 -3.31
N GLN A 84 6.22 13.43 -3.69
CA GLN A 84 5.29 14.24 -4.48
C GLN A 84 4.23 14.95 -3.64
N SER A 85 4.07 14.56 -2.37
CA SER A 85 3.10 15.12 -1.42
C SER A 85 3.78 16.09 -0.43
N GLY A 86 3.06 17.10 0.04
CA GLY A 86 3.51 17.91 1.17
C GLY A 86 3.32 17.18 2.51
N HIS A 87 2.29 16.33 2.60
CA HIS A 87 2.03 15.49 3.76
C HIS A 87 1.68 14.07 3.32
N PHE A 88 2.41 13.08 3.84
CA PHE A 88 2.09 11.68 3.67
C PHE A 88 1.64 11.09 5.00
N ARG A 89 0.54 10.34 5.02
CA ARG A 89 0.03 9.66 6.23
C ARG A 89 -0.47 8.25 5.92
N MET A 90 -0.43 7.43 6.96
CA MET A 90 -0.89 6.04 6.92
C MET A 90 -1.89 5.80 8.06
N PRO A 91 -3.19 5.64 7.77
CA PRO A 91 -4.16 5.24 8.78
C PRO A 91 -3.88 3.82 9.30
N PRO A 92 -4.32 3.50 10.53
CA PRO A 92 -4.22 2.15 11.07
C PRO A 92 -5.24 1.23 10.38
N VAL A 93 -4.83 0.60 9.28
CA VAL A 93 -5.63 -0.38 8.52
C VAL A 93 -5.11 -1.83 8.69
N ALA A 94 -4.15 -2.06 9.58
CA ALA A 94 -3.48 -3.35 9.77
C ALA A 94 -4.42 -4.50 10.19
N ALA A 95 -5.64 -4.21 10.68
CA ALA A 95 -6.64 -5.21 11.03
C ALA A 95 -7.39 -5.81 9.82
N LEU A 96 -7.17 -5.26 8.62
CA LEU A 96 -7.83 -5.69 7.38
C LEU A 96 -6.90 -6.65 6.64
N ALA A 97 -7.42 -7.77 6.13
CA ALA A 97 -6.60 -8.71 5.36
C ALA A 97 -6.22 -8.13 3.99
N LEU A 98 -5.04 -8.49 3.48
CA LEU A 98 -4.51 -8.02 2.18
C LEU A 98 -5.48 -8.24 1.00
N MET A 99 -6.29 -9.30 1.06
CA MET A 99 -7.31 -9.67 0.06
C MET A 99 -8.75 -9.32 0.47
N ALA A 100 -8.94 -8.39 1.42
CA ALA A 100 -10.25 -7.96 1.87
C ALA A 100 -10.96 -7.04 0.85
N TYR A 101 -10.92 -7.38 -0.46
CA TYR A 101 -11.55 -6.59 -1.52
C TYR A 101 -13.05 -6.38 -1.31
N ARG A 102 -13.74 -7.38 -0.73
CA ARG A 102 -15.15 -7.26 -0.35
C ARG A 102 -15.41 -6.14 0.68
N ARG A 103 -14.38 -5.69 1.39
CA ARG A 103 -14.41 -4.60 2.37
C ARG A 103 -13.79 -3.32 1.82
N ALA A 104 -13.54 -3.21 0.51
CA ALA A 104 -12.87 -2.04 -0.07
C ALA A 104 -13.55 -0.71 0.29
N ALA A 105 -14.89 -0.67 0.35
CA ALA A 105 -15.64 0.52 0.78
C ALA A 105 -15.33 0.90 2.25
N GLU A 106 -15.17 -0.09 3.13
CA GLU A 106 -14.80 0.12 4.52
C GLU A 106 -13.35 0.61 4.65
N ILE A 107 -12.43 0.07 3.85
CA ILE A 107 -11.03 0.53 3.79
C ILE A 107 -10.98 2.00 3.35
N ALA A 108 -11.74 2.35 2.32
CA ALA A 108 -11.85 3.73 1.83
C ALA A 108 -12.43 4.66 2.88
N GLU A 109 -13.47 4.23 3.59
CA GLU A 109 -14.11 5.01 4.66
C GLU A 109 -13.14 5.26 5.84
N VAL A 110 -12.32 4.27 6.22
CA VAL A 110 -11.27 4.46 7.23
C VAL A 110 -10.27 5.53 6.77
N GLY A 111 -9.83 5.45 5.52
CA GLY A 111 -8.96 6.46 4.91
C GLY A 111 -9.57 7.85 4.92
N TYR A 112 -10.84 7.96 4.52
CA TYR A 112 -11.58 9.22 4.49
C TYR A 112 -11.69 9.85 5.88
N ARG A 113 -12.13 9.10 6.88
CA ARG A 113 -12.27 9.62 8.26
C ARG A 113 -10.94 10.06 8.84
N TYR A 114 -9.89 9.28 8.60
CA TYR A 114 -8.55 9.63 9.05
C TYR A 114 -8.06 10.93 8.38
N ALA A 115 -8.26 11.06 7.06
CA ALA A 115 -7.93 12.29 6.34
C ALA A 115 -8.66 13.51 6.92
N MET A 116 -9.96 13.38 7.21
CA MET A 116 -10.75 14.46 7.80
C MET A 116 -10.24 14.88 9.19
N GLN A 117 -9.75 13.93 10.00
CA GLN A 117 -9.12 14.24 11.29
C GLN A 117 -7.80 15.00 11.12
N GLU A 118 -6.92 14.53 10.22
CA GLU A 118 -5.63 15.17 9.95
C GLU A 118 -5.80 16.57 9.36
N ILE A 119 -6.79 16.77 8.47
CA ILE A 119 -7.15 18.09 7.95
C ILE A 119 -7.57 19.03 9.09
N GLY A 120 -8.35 18.54 10.06
CA GLY A 120 -8.74 19.32 11.23
C GLY A 120 -7.58 19.71 12.17
N LEU A 121 -6.44 19.04 12.07
CA LEU A 121 -5.21 19.36 12.82
C LEU A 121 -4.26 20.28 12.04
N TRP A 122 -4.49 20.46 10.74
CA TRP A 122 -3.62 21.23 9.84
C TRP A 122 -3.52 22.70 10.25
N ASP A 123 -4.64 23.33 10.62
CA ASP A 123 -4.67 24.77 10.97
C ASP A 123 -4.18 25.08 12.40
N LYS A 124 -3.71 24.09 13.17
CA LYS A 124 -3.10 24.36 14.47
C LYS A 124 -1.64 24.74 14.27
N PRO A 125 -1.23 25.99 14.55
CA PRO A 125 0.18 26.32 14.56
C PRO A 125 0.87 25.37 15.54
N ALA A 126 2.01 24.82 15.12
CA ALA A 126 2.88 24.08 16.01
C ALA A 126 3.10 24.95 17.24
N ALA A 127 2.64 24.48 18.41
CA ALA A 127 2.87 25.18 19.65
C ALA A 127 4.38 25.39 19.77
N LEU A 128 4.80 26.65 19.62
CA LEU A 128 6.17 27.09 19.86
C LEU A 128 6.52 26.72 21.30
N GLY A 129 7.40 25.72 21.45
CA GLY A 129 8.11 25.39 22.67
C GLY A 129 9.58 25.72 22.49
#